data_AF-A0A165QAS4-F1
#
_entry.id   AF-A0A165QAS4-F1
#
_cell.length_a   1.000
_cell.length_b   1.000
_cell.length_c   1.000
_cell.angle_alpha   90.00
_cell.angle_beta   90.00
_cell.angle_gamma   90.00
#
_symmetry.space_group_name_H-M   'P 1'
#
loop_
_entity.id
_entity.type
_entity.pdbx_description
1 polymer ?
#
loop_
_entity_poly.entity_id
_entity_poly.type
_entity_poly.pdbx_seq_one_letter_code
_entity_poly.pdbx_strand_id
1 'polypeptide(L)'
;MSSDPVDNFAEGLLRDLRDPYHPTFCLDCITRSMDALFRDETRQSAIALALQRKHHGLLTSIMSYFTAPRDEAGMTALDALLEWNLSMCERRASHRAWDFSTVRVSDAALQTLSQPVRVCLRLSSKLVRKQLFSRRGLWPQSLDDLIPYGPRQSVASLLRWLDRSGRLTDWMPLTAFAPFFRDVFNICRHEFIPEFLHDATLRTRFVDIICQQLNTATFAFINQLYSPSLALDRMQATVTVFNEVCVGVGSSVTAGIDIVDGLQARLLPALEIAFACADPLVVPKLTRSLLAAQLGVHHSMGSGHQVPQRLANVYTALQGSERGIHLDVYNRLKFLEMDVLCRAPDCRKHSRDTQAGKLQLCAGCRVLKYCSRECQKRHWSTQYSPHKPLCVRLKKLFAVAPLALKYPAFVAACRASPYAESFFKEIYHYLEEDVCFEITAEALAHAEALD
;
A
#
# COMPACT_ATOMS: atom_id res chain seq x y z
N MET A 1 36.41 17.94 -16.25
CA MET A 1 35.83 16.69 -15.72
C MET A 1 34.39 16.65 -16.17
N SER A 2 33.97 15.63 -16.95
CA SER A 2 32.57 15.51 -17.37
C SER A 2 31.71 15.31 -16.11
N SER A 3 30.80 16.22 -15.81
CA SER A 3 29.87 16.04 -14.69
C SER A 3 28.98 14.82 -14.95
N ASP A 4 28.70 14.05 -13.90
CA ASP A 4 27.86 12.85 -13.97
C ASP A 4 26.47 13.25 -14.54
N PRO A 5 25.96 12.60 -15.60
CA PRO A 5 24.64 12.89 -16.15
C PRO A 5 23.51 12.86 -15.11
N VAL A 6 23.62 12.01 -14.09
CA VAL A 6 22.63 11.96 -12.99
C VAL A 6 22.68 13.22 -12.14
N ASP A 7 23.89 13.71 -11.82
CA ASP A 7 24.08 14.91 -11.00
C ASP A 7 23.56 16.16 -11.74
N ASN A 8 23.90 16.32 -13.03
CA ASN A 8 23.38 17.43 -13.85
C ASN A 8 21.85 17.43 -13.96
N PHE A 9 21.27 16.25 -14.20
CA PHE A 9 19.82 16.10 -14.30
C PHE A 9 19.15 16.48 -12.98
N ALA A 10 19.68 15.97 -11.86
CA ALA A 10 19.07 16.15 -10.56
C ALA A 10 19.12 17.60 -10.09
N GLU A 11 20.24 18.29 -10.30
CA GLU A 11 20.40 19.71 -9.94
C GLU A 11 19.48 20.61 -10.78
N GLY A 12 19.40 20.36 -12.10
CA GLY A 12 18.51 21.08 -12.99
C GLY A 12 17.05 20.93 -12.58
N LEU A 13 16.60 19.68 -12.37
CA LEU A 13 15.22 19.40 -11.99
C LEU A 13 14.88 19.93 -10.59
N LEU A 14 15.80 19.86 -9.63
CA LEU A 14 15.61 20.43 -8.29
C LEU A 14 15.34 21.93 -8.35
N ARG A 15 16.11 22.67 -9.16
CA ARG A 15 15.89 24.11 -9.35
C ARG A 15 14.48 24.36 -9.90
N ASP A 16 14.07 23.58 -10.90
CA ASP A 16 12.80 23.77 -11.60
C ASP A 16 11.57 23.29 -10.80
N LEU A 17 11.79 22.53 -9.72
CA LEU A 17 10.78 22.05 -8.75
C LEU A 17 10.84 22.76 -7.40
N ARG A 18 11.59 23.87 -7.27
CA ARG A 18 11.76 24.57 -6.00
C ARG A 18 10.43 25.08 -5.44
N ASP A 19 9.58 25.62 -6.31
CA ASP A 19 8.19 25.96 -5.98
C ASP A 19 7.25 24.89 -6.54
N PRO A 20 6.62 24.05 -5.70
CA PRO A 20 5.70 23.01 -6.17
C PRO A 20 4.41 23.59 -6.78
N TYR A 21 4.06 24.85 -6.51
CA TYR A 21 2.90 25.52 -7.10
C TYR A 21 3.21 26.14 -8.45
N HIS A 22 4.46 26.56 -8.67
CA HIS A 22 4.92 27.18 -9.90
C HIS A 22 6.16 26.47 -10.48
N PRO A 23 6.06 25.17 -10.84
CA PRO A 23 7.17 24.47 -11.47
C PRO A 23 7.55 25.15 -12.80
N THR A 24 8.84 25.27 -13.07
CA THR A 24 9.35 25.94 -14.27
C THR A 24 9.94 24.98 -15.30
N PHE A 25 9.77 23.68 -15.08
CA PHE A 25 10.36 22.68 -15.97
C PHE A 25 9.60 22.54 -17.28
N CYS A 26 10.33 22.18 -18.34
CA CYS A 26 9.76 21.66 -19.57
C CYS A 26 9.51 20.15 -19.45
N LEU A 27 8.24 19.74 -19.61
CA LEU A 27 7.85 18.34 -19.44
C LEU A 27 8.56 17.40 -20.41
N ASP A 28 8.56 17.68 -21.73
CA ASP A 28 9.20 16.78 -22.71
C ASP A 28 10.70 16.62 -22.44
N CYS A 29 11.39 17.70 -22.06
CA CYS A 29 12.80 17.66 -21.68
C CYS A 29 13.04 16.71 -20.51
N ILE A 30 12.24 16.81 -19.43
CA ILE A 30 12.37 15.88 -18.30
C ILE A 30 12.02 14.47 -18.73
N THR A 31 10.92 14.25 -19.46
CA THR A 31 10.52 12.91 -19.87
C THR A 31 11.63 12.23 -20.67
N ARG A 32 12.27 12.94 -21.59
CA ARG A 32 13.42 12.42 -22.35
C ARG A 32 14.62 12.13 -21.46
N SER A 33 14.93 13.00 -20.49
CA SER A 33 16.00 12.76 -19.53
C SER A 33 15.71 11.56 -18.63
N MET A 34 14.49 11.42 -18.12
CA MET A 34 14.05 10.27 -17.34
C MET A 34 14.08 9.00 -18.16
N ASP A 35 13.60 9.01 -19.39
CA ASP A 35 13.71 7.89 -20.33
C ASP A 35 15.18 7.50 -20.52
N ALA A 36 16.07 8.46 -20.72
CA ALA A 36 17.49 8.18 -20.91
C ALA A 36 18.14 7.56 -19.66
N LEU A 37 17.76 8.03 -18.47
CA LEU A 37 18.30 7.54 -17.21
C LEU A 37 17.71 6.16 -16.82
N PHE A 38 16.40 5.98 -16.93
CA PHE A 38 15.69 4.83 -16.38
C PHE A 38 15.26 3.77 -17.41
N ARG A 39 15.54 3.94 -18.71
CA ARG A 39 15.24 2.91 -19.74
C ARG A 39 15.97 1.59 -19.49
N ASP A 40 17.19 1.64 -18.99
CA ASP A 40 17.99 0.45 -18.70
C ASP A 40 17.72 -0.04 -17.27
N GLU A 41 16.92 -1.11 -17.15
CA GLU A 41 16.57 -1.73 -15.87
C GLU A 41 17.80 -2.14 -15.05
N THR A 42 18.90 -2.52 -15.70
CA THR A 42 20.13 -2.93 -15.02
C THR A 42 20.81 -1.77 -14.30
N ARG A 43 20.59 -0.54 -14.78
CA ARG A 43 21.15 0.70 -14.21
C ARG A 43 20.23 1.39 -13.22
N GLN A 44 18.93 1.10 -13.23
CA GLN A 44 17.95 1.76 -12.36
C GLN A 44 18.33 1.71 -10.88
N SER A 45 18.85 0.57 -10.39
CA SER A 45 19.27 0.42 -8.99
C SER A 45 20.47 1.31 -8.64
N ALA A 46 21.45 1.43 -9.55
CA ALA A 46 22.61 2.29 -9.34
C ALA A 46 22.23 3.77 -9.36
N ILE A 47 21.34 4.17 -10.28
CA ILE A 47 20.83 5.54 -10.39
C ILE A 47 20.00 5.91 -9.15
N ALA A 48 19.09 5.04 -8.74
CA ALA A 48 18.30 5.26 -7.52
C ALA A 48 19.19 5.37 -6.28
N LEU A 49 20.23 4.54 -6.17
CA LEU A 49 21.19 4.65 -5.06
C LEU A 49 21.99 5.96 -5.10
N ALA A 50 22.35 6.46 -6.29
CA ALA A 50 23.00 7.76 -6.45
C ALA A 50 22.06 8.90 -6.01
N LEU A 51 20.80 8.88 -6.47
CA LEU A 51 19.78 9.85 -6.07
C LEU A 51 19.53 9.83 -4.55
N GLN A 52 19.40 8.63 -3.96
CA GLN A 52 19.20 8.44 -2.52
C GLN A 52 20.38 8.86 -1.65
N ARG A 53 21.58 9.07 -2.20
CA ARG A 53 22.77 9.45 -1.44
C ARG A 53 23.12 10.92 -1.59
N LYS A 54 22.92 11.47 -2.79
CA LYS A 54 23.39 12.80 -3.15
C LYS A 54 22.26 13.82 -3.35
N HIS A 55 21.07 13.36 -3.74
CA HIS A 55 20.01 14.23 -4.28
C HIS A 55 18.71 14.14 -3.47
N HIS A 56 18.81 14.22 -2.14
CA HIS A 56 17.62 14.19 -1.27
C HIS A 56 16.69 15.37 -1.52
N GLY A 57 17.28 16.55 -1.80
CA GLY A 57 16.53 17.76 -2.12
C GLY A 57 15.61 17.54 -3.31
N LEU A 58 16.10 16.91 -4.38
CA LEU A 58 15.29 16.58 -5.55
C LEU A 58 14.12 15.66 -5.19
N LEU A 59 14.40 14.54 -4.54
CA LEU A 59 13.37 13.53 -4.21
C LEU A 59 12.30 14.13 -3.29
N THR A 60 12.71 14.99 -2.35
CA THR A 60 11.81 15.73 -1.46
C THR A 60 11.01 16.79 -2.22
N SER A 61 11.62 17.55 -3.14
CA SER A 61 10.89 18.49 -4.00
C SER A 61 9.86 17.80 -4.90
N ILE A 62 10.16 16.60 -5.40
CA ILE A 62 9.17 15.78 -6.11
C ILE A 62 8.02 15.38 -5.18
N MET A 63 8.31 14.97 -3.94
CA MET A 63 7.26 14.68 -2.96
C MET A 63 6.45 15.93 -2.61
N SER A 64 7.08 17.09 -2.45
CA SER A 64 6.41 18.38 -2.27
C SER A 64 5.49 18.70 -3.45
N TYR A 65 5.91 18.44 -4.69
CA TYR A 65 5.06 18.60 -5.86
C TYR A 65 3.80 17.73 -5.75
N PHE A 66 3.93 16.45 -5.40
CA PHE A 66 2.79 15.53 -5.30
C PHE A 66 1.87 15.78 -4.10
N THR A 67 2.42 16.26 -2.99
CA THR A 67 1.68 16.43 -1.73
C THR A 67 1.18 17.85 -1.51
N ALA A 68 1.64 18.83 -2.31
CA ALA A 68 1.17 20.21 -2.23
C ALA A 68 -0.36 20.29 -2.41
N PRO A 69 -1.09 20.90 -1.47
CA PRO A 69 -2.53 21.02 -1.53
C PRO A 69 -2.94 21.86 -2.73
N ARG A 70 -3.74 21.28 -3.61
CA ARG A 70 -4.36 21.96 -4.76
C ARG A 70 -5.85 21.69 -4.72
N ASP A 71 -6.64 22.65 -5.16
CA ASP A 71 -8.05 22.46 -5.52
C ASP A 71 -8.20 22.23 -7.03
N GLU A 72 -9.43 22.18 -7.55
CA GLU A 72 -9.64 21.99 -9.00
C GLU A 72 -9.12 23.17 -9.83
N ALA A 73 -9.23 24.39 -9.30
CA ALA A 73 -8.69 25.59 -9.93
C ALA A 73 -7.15 25.54 -9.98
N GLY A 74 -6.50 25.18 -8.87
CA GLY A 74 -5.05 25.01 -8.79
C GLY A 74 -4.53 23.89 -9.69
N MET A 75 -5.29 22.80 -9.86
CA MET A 75 -4.96 21.75 -10.83
C MET A 75 -5.07 22.23 -12.28
N THR A 76 -6.05 23.09 -12.58
CA THR A 76 -6.22 23.69 -13.91
C THR A 76 -5.12 24.70 -14.21
N ALA A 77 -4.76 25.53 -13.23
CA ALA A 77 -3.64 26.46 -13.31
C ALA A 77 -2.31 25.73 -13.53
N LEU A 78 -2.12 24.58 -12.87
CA LEU A 78 -0.93 23.74 -13.06
C LEU A 78 -0.82 23.21 -14.50
N ASP A 79 -1.91 22.74 -15.11
CA ASP A 79 -1.87 22.32 -16.52
C ASP A 79 -1.48 23.47 -17.44
N ALA A 80 -2.15 24.62 -17.30
CA ALA A 80 -1.86 25.80 -18.12
C ALA A 80 -0.40 26.25 -17.98
N LEU A 81 0.15 26.19 -16.76
CA LEU A 81 1.55 26.53 -16.50
C LEU A 81 2.50 25.53 -17.18
N LEU A 82 2.24 24.22 -17.08
CA LEU A 82 3.09 23.21 -17.70
C LEU A 82 3.02 23.26 -19.24
N GLU A 83 1.85 23.54 -19.81
CA GLU A 83 1.65 23.81 -21.24
C GLU A 83 2.44 25.04 -21.68
N TRP A 84 2.38 26.12 -20.90
CA TRP A 84 3.14 27.33 -21.15
C TRP A 84 4.65 27.05 -21.13
N ASN A 85 5.17 26.39 -20.09
CA ASN A 85 6.60 26.01 -20.00
C ASN A 85 7.03 25.17 -21.21
N LEU A 86 6.19 24.23 -21.65
CA LEU A 86 6.47 23.41 -22.81
C LEU A 86 6.54 24.26 -24.10
N SER A 87 5.61 25.20 -24.27
CA SER A 87 5.54 26.07 -25.45
C SER A 87 6.70 27.06 -25.54
N MET A 88 7.21 27.51 -24.38
CA MET A 88 8.30 28.48 -24.22
C MET A 88 9.68 27.84 -24.12
N CYS A 89 9.77 26.51 -24.15
CA CYS A 89 11.04 25.81 -24.04
C CYS A 89 11.97 26.14 -25.22
N GLU A 90 13.19 26.59 -24.92
CA GLU A 90 14.21 26.87 -25.93
C GLU A 90 14.58 25.64 -26.78
N ARG A 91 14.38 24.43 -26.23
CA ARG A 91 14.64 23.15 -26.90
C ARG A 91 13.42 22.58 -27.62
N ARG A 92 12.37 23.37 -27.84
CA ARG A 92 11.10 22.93 -28.45
C ARG A 92 11.27 22.24 -29.80
N ALA A 93 12.25 22.66 -30.60
CA ALA A 93 12.57 22.01 -31.88
C ALA A 93 13.01 20.54 -31.74
N SER A 94 13.45 20.14 -30.54
CA SER A 94 13.85 18.76 -30.20
C SER A 94 12.75 17.99 -29.45
N HIS A 95 11.59 18.59 -29.21
CA HIS A 95 10.51 17.89 -28.51
C HIS A 95 9.91 16.79 -29.38
N ARG A 96 9.41 15.71 -28.75
CA ARG A 96 8.58 14.77 -29.49
C ARG A 96 7.29 15.49 -29.91
N ALA A 97 6.68 15.07 -31.01
CA ALA A 97 5.31 15.48 -31.34
C ALA A 97 4.36 14.76 -30.36
N TRP A 98 4.19 15.32 -29.17
CA TRP A 98 3.20 14.84 -28.21
C TRP A 98 1.83 15.31 -28.66
N ASP A 99 0.91 14.36 -28.74
CA ASP A 99 -0.50 14.67 -28.92
C ASP A 99 -1.15 14.95 -27.55
N PHE A 100 -0.99 16.18 -27.06
CA PHE A 100 -1.65 16.62 -25.82
C PHE A 100 -3.16 16.81 -25.98
N SER A 101 -3.73 16.58 -27.17
CA SER A 101 -5.19 16.58 -27.32
C SER A 101 -5.84 15.43 -26.54
N THR A 102 -5.08 14.36 -26.27
CA THR A 102 -5.59 13.15 -25.58
C THR A 102 -5.08 13.00 -24.15
N VAL A 103 -3.91 13.57 -23.82
CA VAL A 103 -3.26 13.43 -22.51
C VAL A 103 -3.01 14.81 -21.90
N ARG A 104 -3.52 15.04 -20.67
CA ARG A 104 -3.24 16.27 -19.94
C ARG A 104 -1.78 16.33 -19.51
N VAL A 105 -1.20 17.52 -19.58
CA VAL A 105 0.24 17.72 -19.32
C VAL A 105 0.62 17.36 -17.88
N SER A 106 -0.21 17.66 -16.88
CA SER A 106 0.07 17.26 -15.50
C SER A 106 0.07 15.75 -15.25
N ASP A 107 -0.67 14.95 -16.01
CA ASP A 107 -0.70 13.49 -15.84
C ASP A 107 0.57 12.86 -16.41
N ALA A 108 1.06 13.39 -17.53
CA ALA A 108 2.38 13.04 -18.04
C ALA A 108 3.50 13.49 -17.09
N ALA A 109 3.36 14.64 -16.42
CA ALA A 109 4.26 15.04 -15.33
C ALA A 109 4.19 14.06 -14.14
N LEU A 110 3.00 13.61 -13.77
CA LEU A 110 2.77 12.62 -12.70
C LEU A 110 3.51 11.30 -12.98
N GLN A 111 3.35 10.76 -14.18
CA GLN A 111 4.06 9.56 -14.62
C GLN A 111 5.58 9.75 -14.56
N THR A 112 6.06 10.87 -15.10
CA THR A 112 7.49 11.16 -15.25
C THR A 112 8.17 11.37 -13.89
N LEU A 113 7.57 12.18 -13.01
CA LEU A 113 8.16 12.53 -11.72
C LEU A 113 8.00 11.42 -10.67
N SER A 114 6.99 10.55 -10.77
CA SER A 114 6.80 9.46 -9.80
C SER A 114 7.82 8.33 -9.94
N GLN A 115 8.40 8.15 -11.12
CA GLN A 115 9.34 7.06 -11.42
C GLN A 115 10.62 7.08 -10.55
N PRO A 116 11.41 8.17 -10.47
CA PRO A 116 12.62 8.18 -9.64
C PRO A 116 12.30 7.88 -8.16
N VAL A 117 11.21 8.44 -7.63
CA VAL A 117 10.79 8.19 -6.26
C VAL A 117 10.41 6.73 -6.07
N ARG A 118 9.57 6.16 -6.95
CA ARG A 118 9.18 4.74 -6.89
C ARG A 118 10.39 3.81 -6.87
N VAL A 119 11.37 4.02 -7.77
CA VAL A 119 12.56 3.17 -7.83
C VAL A 119 13.38 3.31 -6.54
N CYS A 120 13.54 4.53 -6.00
CA CYS A 120 14.21 4.76 -4.73
C CYS A 120 13.51 4.06 -3.55
N LEU A 121 12.18 4.18 -3.43
CA LEU A 121 11.41 3.56 -2.36
C LEU A 121 11.49 2.02 -2.42
N ARG A 122 11.42 1.43 -3.63
CA ARG A 122 11.47 -0.03 -3.83
C ARG A 122 12.85 -0.63 -3.61
N LEU A 123 13.91 0.12 -3.88
CA LEU A 123 15.28 -0.34 -3.60
C LEU A 123 15.44 -0.65 -2.10
N SER A 124 14.72 0.06 -1.24
CA SER A 124 14.64 -0.22 0.19
C SER A 124 13.44 -1.10 0.55
N SER A 125 13.55 -2.41 0.29
CA SER A 125 12.52 -3.38 0.71
C SER A 125 12.20 -3.32 2.22
N LYS A 126 13.17 -2.89 3.05
CA LYS A 126 12.97 -2.67 4.48
C LYS A 126 12.10 -1.45 4.77
N LEU A 127 12.17 -0.39 3.98
CA LEU A 127 11.34 0.80 4.16
C LEU A 127 9.87 0.47 3.98
N VAL A 128 9.51 -0.22 2.89
CA VAL A 128 8.12 -0.63 2.63
C VAL A 128 7.64 -1.66 3.64
N ARG A 129 8.47 -2.67 3.97
CA ARG A 129 8.05 -3.77 4.86
C ARG A 129 8.06 -3.44 6.34
N LYS A 130 9.00 -2.62 6.79
CA LYS A 130 9.18 -2.29 8.21
C LYS A 130 8.78 -0.86 8.55
N GLN A 131 8.45 -0.05 7.55
CA GLN A 131 8.10 1.36 7.74
C GLN A 131 9.18 2.09 8.55
N LEU A 132 10.46 1.82 8.31
CA LEU A 132 11.56 2.50 9.00
C LEU A 132 12.38 3.33 8.03
N PHE A 133 12.54 4.62 8.35
CA PHE A 133 13.40 5.54 7.62
C PHE A 133 14.88 5.20 7.78
N SER A 134 15.68 5.66 6.82
CA SER A 134 17.10 5.34 6.81
C SER A 134 17.85 6.06 7.93
N ARG A 135 18.64 5.30 8.69
CA ARG A 135 19.63 5.87 9.62
C ARG A 135 21.01 6.04 9.01
N ARG A 136 21.19 5.56 7.77
CA ARG A 136 22.47 5.61 7.04
C ARG A 136 22.54 6.81 6.12
N GLY A 137 21.69 7.81 6.35
CA GLY A 137 21.60 9.00 5.54
C GLY A 137 21.04 8.77 4.13
N LEU A 138 20.40 7.63 3.82
CA LEU A 138 19.73 7.45 2.52
C LEU A 138 18.34 8.07 2.53
N TRP A 139 17.89 8.65 1.42
CA TRP A 139 16.50 9.11 1.30
C TRP A 139 15.48 7.94 1.24
N PRO A 140 14.32 8.04 1.91
CA PRO A 140 13.92 9.07 2.87
C PRO A 140 14.57 8.84 4.25
N GLN A 141 15.02 9.94 4.85
CA GLN A 141 15.61 10.02 6.17
C GLN A 141 14.56 10.30 7.26
N SER A 142 13.48 10.99 6.89
CA SER A 142 12.41 11.40 7.78
C SER A 142 11.04 11.26 7.14
N LEU A 143 10.00 11.52 7.92
CA LEU A 143 8.63 11.60 7.45
C LEU A 143 8.41 12.82 6.54
N ASP A 144 9.05 13.95 6.86
CA ASP A 144 8.93 15.21 6.12
C ASP A 144 9.50 15.10 4.69
N ASP A 145 10.41 14.16 4.44
CA ASP A 145 10.90 13.84 3.09
C ASP A 145 9.79 13.29 2.17
N LEU A 146 8.76 12.64 2.74
CA LEU A 146 7.66 12.03 2.01
C LEU A 146 6.38 12.85 2.06
N ILE A 147 6.09 13.46 3.20
CA ILE A 147 4.84 14.19 3.42
C ILE A 147 5.10 15.57 4.05
N PRO A 148 5.81 16.45 3.33
CA PRO A 148 6.27 17.75 3.86
C PRO A 148 5.14 18.69 4.30
N TYR A 149 3.91 18.45 3.85
CA TYR A 149 2.72 19.22 4.25
C TYR A 149 1.91 18.57 5.38
N GLY A 150 2.45 17.52 6.00
CA GLY A 150 1.80 16.73 7.03
C GLY A 150 0.87 15.63 6.47
N PRO A 151 0.42 14.70 7.34
CA PRO A 151 -0.31 13.50 6.91
C PRO A 151 -1.62 13.81 6.20
N ARG A 152 -2.47 14.66 6.79
CA ARG A 152 -3.81 14.97 6.27
C ARG A 152 -3.77 15.60 4.88
N GLN A 153 -2.99 16.67 4.72
CA GLN A 153 -2.86 17.40 3.46
C GLN A 153 -2.25 16.49 2.39
N SER A 154 -1.20 15.75 2.74
CA SER A 154 -0.51 14.88 1.79
C SER A 154 -1.42 13.77 1.28
N VAL A 155 -2.17 13.10 2.16
CA VAL A 155 -3.09 12.03 1.73
C VAL A 155 -4.25 12.57 0.91
N ALA A 156 -4.78 13.75 1.26
CA ALA A 156 -5.82 14.42 0.46
C ALA A 156 -5.33 14.79 -0.95
N SER A 157 -4.10 15.30 -1.08
CA SER A 157 -3.46 15.60 -2.36
C SER A 157 -3.21 14.33 -3.18
N LEU A 158 -2.72 13.26 -2.54
CA LEU A 158 -2.49 11.97 -3.20
C LEU A 158 -3.80 11.33 -3.69
N LEU A 159 -4.89 11.41 -2.91
CA LEU A 159 -6.22 10.97 -3.34
C LEU A 159 -6.74 11.80 -4.52
N ARG A 160 -6.44 13.10 -4.58
CA ARG A 160 -6.79 13.93 -5.73
C ARG A 160 -6.08 13.48 -7.00
N TRP A 161 -4.79 13.17 -6.93
CA TRP A 161 -4.06 12.59 -8.05
C TRP A 161 -4.65 11.24 -8.47
N LEU A 162 -5.02 10.40 -7.50
CA LEU A 162 -5.64 9.10 -7.77
C LEU A 162 -7.02 9.24 -8.46
N ASP A 163 -7.88 10.11 -7.94
CA ASP A 163 -9.19 10.47 -8.51
C ASP A 163 -9.04 10.92 -9.97
N ARG A 164 -8.20 11.93 -10.18
CA ARG A 164 -7.91 12.52 -11.48
C ARG A 164 -7.39 11.49 -12.48
N SER A 165 -6.46 10.64 -12.05
CA SER A 165 -5.81 9.64 -12.91
C SER A 165 -6.74 8.63 -13.54
N GLY A 166 -8.03 8.61 -13.17
CA GLY A 166 -9.01 7.84 -13.95
C GLY A 166 -10.34 8.50 -14.22
N ARG A 167 -10.42 9.83 -14.19
CA ARG A 167 -11.49 10.52 -14.93
C ARG A 167 -11.24 10.53 -16.44
N LEU A 168 -10.01 10.24 -16.86
CA LEU A 168 -9.61 10.34 -18.25
C LEU A 168 -9.90 9.05 -19.04
N THR A 169 -10.14 9.28 -20.34
CA THR A 169 -10.17 8.27 -21.38
C THR A 169 -8.79 7.66 -21.66
N ASP A 170 -7.71 8.29 -21.18
CA ASP A 170 -6.36 7.71 -21.17
C ASP A 170 -6.13 6.93 -19.86
N TRP A 171 -5.73 5.66 -19.99
CA TRP A 171 -5.69 4.67 -18.91
C TRP A 171 -4.28 4.46 -18.36
N MET A 172 -3.28 5.02 -19.03
CA MET A 172 -1.89 4.99 -18.62
C MET A 172 -1.61 5.70 -17.27
N PRO A 173 -2.30 6.81 -16.90
CA PRO A 173 -1.99 7.52 -15.66
C PRO A 173 -2.22 6.68 -14.39
N LEU A 174 -3.31 5.92 -14.31
CA LEU A 174 -3.60 5.12 -13.12
C LEU A 174 -2.61 3.97 -12.93
N THR A 175 -2.25 3.25 -14.00
CA THR A 175 -1.31 2.12 -13.91
C THR A 175 0.10 2.58 -13.54
N ALA A 176 0.46 3.82 -13.89
CA ALA A 176 1.70 4.46 -13.46
C ALA A 176 1.64 4.99 -12.02
N PHE A 177 0.55 5.65 -11.62
CA PHE A 177 0.43 6.33 -10.34
C PHE A 177 0.01 5.41 -9.19
N ALA A 178 -0.89 4.45 -9.40
CA ALA A 178 -1.36 3.55 -8.36
C ALA A 178 -0.22 2.83 -7.60
N PRO A 179 0.84 2.33 -8.26
CA PRO A 179 1.97 1.76 -7.55
C PRO A 179 2.78 2.79 -6.74
N PHE A 180 2.88 4.04 -7.20
CA PHE A 180 3.50 5.13 -6.43
C PHE A 180 2.67 5.44 -5.18
N PHE A 181 1.37 5.67 -5.36
CA PHE A 181 0.43 5.92 -4.26
C PHE A 181 0.55 4.84 -3.20
N ARG A 182 0.49 3.56 -3.60
CA ARG A 182 0.62 2.42 -2.69
C ARG A 182 1.95 2.43 -1.94
N ASP A 183 3.06 2.64 -2.64
CA ASP A 183 4.39 2.57 -2.03
C ASP A 183 4.53 3.70 -0.98
N VAL A 184 4.07 4.92 -1.28
CA VAL A 184 4.03 6.04 -0.31
C VAL A 184 3.05 5.76 0.83
N PHE A 185 1.83 5.32 0.54
CA PHE A 185 0.80 5.01 1.54
C PHE A 185 1.28 3.95 2.52
N ASN A 186 1.88 2.86 2.03
CA ASN A 186 2.39 1.79 2.88
C ASN A 186 3.54 2.25 3.77
N ILE A 187 4.35 3.22 3.34
CA ILE A 187 5.42 3.76 4.18
C ILE A 187 4.85 4.73 5.21
N CYS A 188 3.89 5.56 4.83
CA CYS A 188 3.27 6.57 5.70
C CYS A 188 1.95 6.07 6.35
N ARG A 189 1.73 4.75 6.39
CA ARG A 189 0.45 4.18 6.85
C ARG A 189 0.13 4.60 8.26
N HIS A 190 1.12 4.52 9.14
CA HIS A 190 0.97 4.85 10.55
C HIS A 190 0.42 6.27 10.74
N GLU A 191 0.81 7.18 9.86
CA GLU A 191 0.37 8.57 9.85
C GLU A 191 -0.94 8.80 9.07
N PHE A 192 -1.18 8.04 7.98
CA PHE A 192 -2.36 8.22 7.14
C PHE A 192 -3.62 7.56 7.69
N ILE A 193 -3.54 6.39 8.32
CA ILE A 193 -4.73 5.68 8.82
C ILE A 193 -5.51 6.52 9.83
N PRO A 194 -4.88 7.16 10.84
CA PRO A 194 -5.60 8.07 11.73
C PRO A 194 -6.38 9.15 10.96
N GLU A 195 -5.80 9.76 9.93
CA GLU A 195 -6.49 10.79 9.14
C GLU A 195 -7.73 10.24 8.42
N PHE A 196 -7.68 9.00 7.91
CA PHE A 196 -8.84 8.33 7.36
C PHE A 196 -9.92 8.11 8.43
N LEU A 197 -9.55 7.61 9.61
CA LEU A 197 -10.52 7.28 10.64
C LEU A 197 -11.20 8.53 11.23
N HIS A 198 -10.47 9.65 11.34
CA HIS A 198 -11.01 10.90 11.88
C HIS A 198 -11.78 11.73 10.83
N ASP A 199 -11.50 11.57 9.53
CA ASP A 199 -12.12 12.37 8.46
C ASP A 199 -13.02 11.51 7.55
N ALA A 200 -14.33 11.53 7.82
CA ALA A 200 -15.33 10.84 7.00
C ALA A 200 -15.33 11.29 5.53
N THR A 201 -14.88 12.52 5.23
CA THR A 201 -14.78 13.03 3.86
C THR A 201 -13.65 12.31 3.11
N LEU A 202 -12.52 12.03 3.77
CA LEU A 202 -11.42 11.27 3.17
C LEU A 202 -11.84 9.82 2.89
N ARG A 203 -12.53 9.15 3.83
CA ARG A 203 -13.06 7.79 3.60
C ARG A 203 -14.03 7.74 2.43
N THR A 204 -15.01 8.65 2.44
CA THR A 204 -16.02 8.74 1.38
C THR A 204 -15.37 8.98 0.03
N ARG A 205 -14.47 9.97 -0.05
CA ARG A 205 -13.75 10.29 -1.28
C ARG A 205 -12.94 9.11 -1.78
N PHE A 206 -12.23 8.41 -0.90
CA PHE A 206 -11.47 7.23 -1.28
C PHE A 206 -12.35 6.13 -1.86
N VAL A 207 -13.46 5.78 -1.18
CA VAL A 207 -14.40 4.78 -1.68
C VAL A 207 -15.00 5.21 -3.03
N ASP A 208 -15.34 6.50 -3.18
CA ASP A 208 -15.86 7.04 -4.44
C ASP A 208 -14.88 6.91 -5.59
N ILE A 209 -13.59 7.19 -5.34
CA ILE A 209 -12.54 6.96 -6.32
C ILE A 209 -12.52 5.48 -6.71
N ILE A 210 -12.48 4.56 -5.75
CA ILE A 210 -12.45 3.12 -6.06
C ILE A 210 -13.67 2.69 -6.88
N CYS A 211 -14.88 3.11 -6.49
CA CYS A 211 -16.11 2.79 -7.23
C CYS A 211 -16.08 3.35 -8.65
N GLN A 212 -15.71 4.62 -8.81
CA GLN A 212 -15.62 5.27 -10.11
C GLN A 212 -14.63 4.54 -11.03
N GLN A 213 -13.43 4.23 -10.52
CA GLN A 213 -12.39 3.56 -11.29
C GLN A 213 -12.82 2.15 -11.75
N LEU A 214 -13.45 1.37 -10.87
CA LEU A 214 -13.98 0.05 -11.21
C LEU A 214 -15.12 0.14 -12.22
N ASN A 215 -16.07 1.07 -12.02
CA ASN A 215 -17.20 1.25 -12.92
C ASN A 215 -16.74 1.69 -14.32
N THR A 216 -15.81 2.65 -14.42
CA THR A 216 -15.25 3.07 -15.71
C THR A 216 -14.52 1.93 -16.42
N ALA A 217 -13.69 1.17 -15.71
CA ALA A 217 -12.97 0.03 -16.29
C ALA A 217 -13.94 -1.06 -16.77
N THR A 218 -14.95 -1.39 -15.98
CA THR A 218 -15.94 -2.41 -16.34
C THR A 218 -16.82 -1.96 -17.49
N PHE A 219 -17.29 -0.72 -17.47
CA PHE A 219 -18.08 -0.17 -18.57
C PHE A 219 -17.32 -0.28 -19.90
N ALA A 220 -16.05 0.09 -19.91
CA ALA A 220 -15.23 0.02 -21.10
C ALA A 220 -14.88 -1.41 -21.54
N PHE A 221 -14.73 -2.35 -20.59
CA PHE A 221 -14.57 -3.77 -20.88
C PHE A 221 -15.83 -4.34 -21.57
N ILE A 222 -17.01 -4.12 -20.97
CA ILE A 222 -18.30 -4.62 -21.47
C ILE A 222 -18.61 -4.05 -22.86
N ASN A 223 -18.37 -2.74 -23.06
CA ASN A 223 -18.65 -2.06 -24.33
C ASN A 223 -17.49 -2.13 -25.34
N GLN A 224 -16.41 -2.86 -25.03
CA GLN A 224 -15.26 -3.06 -25.90
C GLN A 224 -14.67 -1.73 -26.43
N LEU A 225 -14.66 -0.69 -25.60
CA LEU A 225 -14.16 0.63 -25.99
C LEU A 225 -12.64 0.64 -26.23
N TYR A 226 -11.92 -0.32 -25.61
CA TYR A 226 -10.47 -0.47 -25.68
C TYR A 226 -10.08 -1.96 -25.66
N SER A 227 -8.78 -2.24 -25.75
CA SER A 227 -8.25 -3.58 -25.50
C SER A 227 -8.74 -4.12 -24.14
N PRO A 228 -9.33 -5.33 -24.09
CA PRO A 228 -9.77 -5.96 -22.84
C PRO A 228 -8.67 -6.01 -21.78
N SER A 229 -7.41 -6.22 -22.18
CA SER A 229 -6.27 -6.29 -21.26
C SER A 229 -6.10 -5.01 -20.44
N LEU A 230 -6.28 -3.85 -21.08
CA LEU A 230 -6.12 -2.54 -20.44
C LEU A 230 -7.17 -2.37 -19.32
N ALA A 231 -8.36 -2.94 -19.50
CA ALA A 231 -9.47 -2.77 -18.56
C ALA A 231 -9.26 -3.62 -17.33
N LEU A 232 -8.82 -4.85 -17.57
CA LEU A 232 -8.44 -5.78 -16.53
C LEU A 232 -7.23 -5.25 -15.74
N ASP A 233 -6.24 -4.64 -16.41
CA ASP A 233 -5.11 -3.99 -15.73
C ASP A 233 -5.56 -2.81 -14.86
N ARG A 234 -6.52 -2.02 -15.33
CA ARG A 234 -7.10 -0.91 -14.57
C ARG A 234 -7.89 -1.38 -13.36
N MET A 235 -8.73 -2.41 -13.51
CA MET A 235 -9.41 -3.07 -12.39
C MET A 235 -8.38 -3.60 -11.38
N GLN A 236 -7.32 -4.26 -11.87
CA GLN A 236 -6.26 -4.80 -11.03
C GLN A 236 -5.53 -3.70 -10.26
N ALA A 237 -5.15 -2.60 -10.89
CA ALA A 237 -4.51 -1.48 -10.23
C ALA A 237 -5.41 -0.89 -9.14
N THR A 238 -6.69 -0.69 -9.46
CA THR A 238 -7.70 -0.13 -8.55
C THR A 238 -7.92 -0.99 -7.32
N VAL A 239 -8.20 -2.30 -7.51
CA VAL A 239 -8.43 -3.21 -6.38
C VAL A 239 -7.15 -3.45 -5.58
N THR A 240 -5.97 -3.35 -6.21
CA THR A 240 -4.70 -3.42 -5.48
C THR A 240 -4.56 -2.22 -4.56
N VAL A 241 -4.88 -1.00 -5.02
CA VAL A 241 -4.87 0.19 -4.15
C VAL A 241 -5.86 0.03 -3.00
N PHE A 242 -7.09 -0.43 -3.29
CA PHE A 242 -8.09 -0.70 -2.27
C PHE A 242 -7.59 -1.68 -1.19
N ASN A 243 -7.14 -2.86 -1.62
CA ASN A 243 -6.64 -3.89 -0.71
C ASN A 243 -5.43 -3.41 0.08
N GLU A 244 -4.52 -2.67 -0.53
CA GLU A 244 -3.36 -2.15 0.18
C GLU A 244 -3.79 -1.13 1.22
N VAL A 245 -4.67 -0.18 0.92
CA VAL A 245 -5.18 0.77 1.94
C VAL A 245 -5.87 0.04 3.09
N CYS A 246 -6.73 -0.93 2.82
CA CYS A 246 -7.53 -1.62 3.85
C CYS A 246 -6.75 -2.68 4.65
N VAL A 247 -5.94 -3.51 3.98
CA VAL A 247 -5.29 -4.71 4.56
C VAL A 247 -3.78 -4.78 4.30
N GLY A 248 -3.16 -3.68 3.88
CA GLY A 248 -1.73 -3.62 3.60
C GLY A 248 -0.84 -3.75 4.85
N VAL A 249 0.48 -3.68 4.62
CA VAL A 249 1.48 -3.85 5.67
C VAL A 249 1.29 -2.84 6.79
N GLY A 250 1.18 -3.31 8.03
CA GLY A 250 0.97 -2.47 9.21
C GLY A 250 -0.48 -2.04 9.44
N SER A 251 -1.44 -2.57 8.67
CA SER A 251 -2.87 -2.38 8.97
C SER A 251 -3.24 -3.14 10.25
N SER A 252 -4.10 -2.55 11.09
CA SER A 252 -4.85 -3.33 12.08
C SER A 252 -5.90 -4.18 11.35
N VAL A 253 -6.48 -5.17 12.02
CA VAL A 253 -7.54 -5.96 11.39
C VAL A 253 -8.83 -5.18 11.27
N THR A 254 -9.06 -4.22 12.15
CA THR A 254 -10.22 -3.33 12.06
C THR A 254 -10.03 -2.18 11.06
N ALA A 255 -8.82 -1.70 10.79
CA ALA A 255 -8.63 -0.47 10.00
C ALA A 255 -9.32 -0.54 8.62
N GLY A 256 -9.28 -1.70 7.96
CA GLY A 256 -10.01 -1.89 6.70
C GLY A 256 -11.53 -1.85 6.86
N ILE A 257 -12.06 -2.43 7.94
CA ILE A 257 -13.49 -2.38 8.32
C ILE A 257 -13.89 -0.93 8.58
N ASP A 258 -13.13 -0.23 9.42
CA ASP A 258 -13.40 1.14 9.83
C ASP A 258 -13.31 2.11 8.65
N ILE A 259 -12.43 1.87 7.67
CA ILE A 259 -12.35 2.69 6.45
C ILE A 259 -13.61 2.58 5.58
N VAL A 260 -14.22 1.40 5.51
CA VAL A 260 -15.40 1.16 4.65
C VAL A 260 -16.72 1.18 5.41
N ASP A 261 -16.69 1.42 6.73
CA ASP A 261 -17.87 1.44 7.57
C ASP A 261 -18.86 2.53 7.11
N GLY A 262 -20.14 2.16 7.03
CA GLY A 262 -21.22 2.96 6.44
C GLY A 262 -21.14 3.17 4.92
N LEU A 263 -20.09 2.67 4.24
CA LEU A 263 -19.86 2.85 2.80
C LEU A 263 -19.99 1.54 2.00
N GLN A 264 -20.31 0.42 2.67
CA GLN A 264 -20.36 -0.91 2.06
C GLN A 264 -21.37 -0.99 0.90
N ALA A 265 -22.57 -0.40 1.08
CA ALA A 265 -23.62 -0.40 0.06
C ALA A 265 -23.22 0.33 -1.23
N ARG A 266 -22.27 1.27 -1.16
CA ARG A 266 -21.74 1.99 -2.33
C ARG A 266 -20.66 1.18 -3.04
N LEU A 267 -19.83 0.47 -2.27
CA LEU A 267 -18.66 -0.23 -2.77
C LEU A 267 -18.97 -1.62 -3.36
N LEU A 268 -19.88 -2.37 -2.73
CA LEU A 268 -20.22 -3.72 -3.17
C LEU A 268 -20.69 -3.79 -4.63
N PRO A 269 -21.62 -2.94 -5.12
CA PRO A 269 -22.06 -3.02 -6.51
C PRO A 269 -20.91 -2.88 -7.53
N ALA A 270 -19.97 -1.95 -7.29
CA ALA A 270 -18.83 -1.74 -8.17
C ALA A 270 -17.88 -2.94 -8.18
N LEU A 271 -17.61 -3.53 -7.01
CA LEU A 271 -16.80 -4.75 -6.89
C LEU A 271 -17.45 -5.96 -7.54
N GLU A 272 -18.77 -6.14 -7.37
CA GLU A 272 -19.52 -7.25 -7.96
C GLU A 272 -19.52 -7.20 -9.48
N ILE A 273 -19.77 -6.01 -10.05
CA ILE A 273 -19.74 -5.79 -11.49
C ILE A 273 -18.34 -6.06 -12.06
N ALA A 274 -17.28 -5.54 -11.42
CA ALA A 274 -15.90 -5.81 -11.84
C ALA A 274 -15.54 -7.30 -11.72
N PHE A 275 -16.01 -7.98 -10.68
CA PHE A 275 -15.78 -9.41 -10.49
C PHE A 275 -16.47 -10.26 -11.55
N ALA A 276 -17.67 -9.89 -11.99
CA ALA A 276 -18.37 -10.57 -13.08
C ALA A 276 -17.61 -10.49 -14.42
N CYS A 277 -16.76 -9.48 -14.62
CA CYS A 277 -15.91 -9.37 -15.80
C CYS A 277 -14.58 -10.12 -15.71
N ALA A 278 -14.19 -10.59 -14.52
CA ALA A 278 -12.88 -11.18 -14.27
C ALA A 278 -12.94 -12.72 -14.28
N ASP A 279 -12.69 -13.33 -15.45
CA ASP A 279 -12.61 -14.79 -15.57
C ASP A 279 -11.43 -15.34 -14.74
N PRO A 280 -11.66 -16.23 -13.75
CA PRO A 280 -10.61 -16.82 -12.91
C PRO A 280 -9.56 -17.61 -13.71
N LEU A 281 -9.88 -18.12 -14.90
CA LEU A 281 -8.96 -18.86 -15.75
C LEU A 281 -8.04 -17.92 -16.56
N VAL A 282 -8.54 -16.73 -16.91
CA VAL A 282 -7.81 -15.76 -17.73
C VAL A 282 -7.00 -14.80 -16.86
N VAL A 283 -7.60 -14.28 -15.78
CA VAL A 283 -7.00 -13.28 -14.89
C VAL A 283 -7.08 -13.68 -13.41
N PRO A 284 -6.50 -14.83 -12.99
CA PRO A 284 -6.65 -15.38 -11.65
C PRO A 284 -6.24 -14.42 -10.53
N LYS A 285 -5.23 -13.57 -10.77
CA LYS A 285 -4.76 -12.59 -9.79
C LYS A 285 -5.81 -11.51 -9.53
N LEU A 286 -6.47 -11.02 -10.58
CA LEU A 286 -7.52 -10.01 -10.47
C LEU A 286 -8.73 -10.59 -9.76
N THR A 287 -9.20 -11.76 -10.19
CA THR A 287 -10.34 -12.44 -9.58
C THR A 287 -10.13 -12.68 -8.08
N ARG A 288 -8.94 -13.14 -7.66
CA ARG A 288 -8.61 -13.28 -6.23
C ARG A 288 -8.61 -11.94 -5.49
N SER A 289 -8.08 -10.88 -6.11
CA SER A 289 -8.00 -9.56 -5.49
C SER A 289 -9.39 -8.96 -5.27
N LEU A 290 -10.28 -9.09 -6.27
CA LEU A 290 -11.68 -8.65 -6.20
C LEU A 290 -12.50 -9.48 -5.21
N LEU A 291 -12.27 -10.80 -5.15
CA LEU A 291 -12.92 -11.65 -4.17
C LEU A 291 -12.49 -11.30 -2.74
N ALA A 292 -11.19 -11.10 -2.51
CA ALA A 292 -10.67 -10.69 -1.21
C ALA A 292 -11.27 -9.34 -0.77
N ALA A 293 -11.37 -8.37 -1.69
CA ALA A 293 -12.01 -7.09 -1.44
C ALA A 293 -13.48 -7.25 -1.04
N GLN A 294 -14.28 -7.99 -1.83
CA GLN A 294 -15.70 -8.23 -1.53
C GLN A 294 -15.90 -8.93 -0.18
N LEU A 295 -15.12 -9.97 0.10
CA LEU A 295 -15.17 -10.65 1.39
C LEU A 295 -14.84 -9.67 2.52
N GLY A 296 -13.78 -8.88 2.40
CA GLY A 296 -13.43 -7.87 3.41
C GLY A 296 -14.58 -6.89 3.68
N VAL A 297 -15.24 -6.40 2.63
CA VAL A 297 -16.39 -5.49 2.76
C VAL A 297 -17.59 -6.20 3.39
N HIS A 298 -17.90 -7.45 3.05
CA HIS A 298 -18.98 -8.18 3.72
C HIS A 298 -18.69 -8.44 5.20
N HIS A 299 -17.46 -8.79 5.58
CA HIS A 299 -17.10 -8.97 6.99
C HIS A 299 -17.20 -7.65 7.78
N SER A 300 -17.01 -6.50 7.11
CA SER A 300 -17.21 -5.18 7.74
C SER A 300 -18.67 -4.85 8.09
N MET A 301 -19.64 -5.63 7.59
CA MET A 301 -21.07 -5.42 7.85
C MET A 301 -21.55 -6.08 9.16
N GLY A 302 -20.62 -6.64 9.96
CA GLY A 302 -20.91 -7.26 11.25
C GLY A 302 -21.24 -8.75 11.17
N SER A 303 -21.27 -9.40 12.34
CA SER A 303 -21.41 -10.86 12.47
C SER A 303 -22.75 -11.43 12.01
N GLY A 304 -23.80 -10.61 11.97
CA GLY A 304 -25.12 -11.00 11.48
C GLY A 304 -25.23 -11.00 9.95
N HIS A 305 -24.29 -10.37 9.24
CA HIS A 305 -24.34 -10.27 7.78
C HIS A 305 -23.86 -11.55 7.11
N GLN A 306 -24.72 -12.15 6.28
CA GLN A 306 -24.36 -13.36 5.54
C GLN A 306 -23.63 -13.00 4.24
N VAL A 307 -22.42 -13.54 4.08
CA VAL A 307 -21.69 -13.47 2.81
C VAL A 307 -22.49 -14.21 1.73
N PRO A 308 -22.73 -13.62 0.54
CA PRO A 308 -23.43 -14.29 -0.54
C PRO A 308 -22.83 -15.66 -0.87
N GLN A 309 -23.66 -16.70 -0.92
CA GLN A 309 -23.22 -18.09 -1.12
C GLN A 309 -22.35 -18.26 -2.39
N ARG A 310 -22.62 -17.48 -3.44
CA ARG A 310 -21.80 -17.46 -4.66
C ARG A 310 -20.33 -17.12 -4.37
N LEU A 311 -20.06 -16.13 -3.52
CA LEU A 311 -18.72 -15.70 -3.18
C LEU A 311 -18.05 -16.73 -2.28
N ALA A 312 -18.79 -17.29 -1.32
CA ALA A 312 -18.31 -18.40 -0.49
C ALA A 312 -17.90 -19.62 -1.33
N ASN A 313 -18.71 -19.96 -2.34
CA ASN A 313 -18.42 -21.06 -3.27
C ASN A 313 -17.16 -20.78 -4.11
N VAL A 314 -17.05 -19.59 -4.71
CA VAL A 314 -15.86 -19.23 -5.51
C VAL A 314 -14.61 -19.17 -4.63
N TYR A 315 -14.72 -18.63 -3.41
CA TYR A 315 -13.64 -18.65 -2.44
C TYR A 315 -13.21 -20.07 -2.11
N THR A 316 -14.15 -20.96 -1.79
CA THR A 316 -13.86 -22.37 -1.53
C THR A 316 -13.18 -23.04 -2.72
N ALA A 317 -13.66 -22.79 -3.94
CA ALA A 317 -13.09 -23.34 -5.16
C ALA A 317 -11.67 -22.80 -5.45
N LEU A 318 -11.43 -21.49 -5.29
CA LEU A 318 -10.12 -20.86 -5.52
C LEU A 318 -9.08 -21.23 -4.47
N GLN A 319 -9.52 -21.54 -3.25
CA GLN A 319 -8.63 -22.02 -2.18
C GLN A 319 -8.21 -23.48 -2.42
N GLY A 320 -8.92 -24.22 -3.29
CA GLY A 320 -8.62 -25.60 -3.64
C GLY A 320 -8.63 -26.56 -2.44
N SER A 321 -8.25 -27.81 -2.68
CA SER A 321 -7.97 -28.79 -1.62
C SER A 321 -6.66 -28.52 -0.87
N GLU A 322 -5.86 -27.55 -1.33
CA GLU A 322 -4.54 -27.26 -0.77
C GLU A 322 -4.56 -26.29 0.41
N ARG A 323 -5.64 -25.52 0.61
CA ARG A 323 -5.78 -24.67 1.79
C ARG A 323 -6.09 -25.52 3.02
N GLY A 324 -5.04 -26.06 3.61
CA GLY A 324 -5.06 -26.63 4.94
C GLY A 324 -4.61 -25.62 5.98
N ILE A 325 -4.91 -25.94 7.24
CA ILE A 325 -4.51 -25.16 8.42
C ILE A 325 -3.04 -24.69 8.41
N HIS A 326 -2.14 -25.47 7.81
CA HIS A 326 -0.72 -25.14 7.68
C HIS A 326 -0.47 -23.86 6.87
N LEU A 327 -1.22 -23.64 5.79
CA LEU A 327 -1.10 -22.45 4.95
C LEU A 327 -1.63 -21.21 5.70
N ASP A 328 -2.73 -21.37 6.44
CA ASP A 328 -3.30 -20.30 7.25
C ASP A 328 -2.34 -19.89 8.39
N VAL A 329 -1.73 -20.87 9.07
CA VAL A 329 -0.66 -20.61 10.06
C VAL A 329 0.52 -19.88 9.40
N TYR A 330 0.99 -20.33 8.23
CA TYR A 330 2.09 -19.67 7.52
C TYR A 330 1.77 -18.21 7.20
N ASN A 331 0.60 -17.95 6.61
CA ASN A 331 0.18 -16.59 6.24
C ASN A 331 0.08 -15.69 7.47
N ARG A 332 -0.47 -16.22 8.57
CA ARG A 332 -0.58 -15.46 9.83
C ARG A 332 0.79 -15.14 10.45
N LEU A 333 1.72 -16.09 10.41
CA LEU A 333 3.09 -15.88 10.87
C LEU A 333 3.83 -14.86 10.00
N LYS A 334 3.63 -14.87 8.68
CA LYS A 334 4.19 -13.87 7.76
C LYS A 334 3.64 -12.48 8.00
N PHE A 335 2.35 -12.38 8.30
CA PHE A 335 1.75 -11.12 8.73
C PHE A 335 2.43 -10.57 9.98
N LEU A 336 2.62 -11.40 11.02
CA LEU A 336 3.32 -11.01 12.26
C LEU A 336 4.81 -10.67 12.04
N GLU A 337 5.49 -11.40 11.16
CA GLU A 337 6.88 -11.10 10.78
C GLU A 337 7.00 -9.72 10.11
N MET A 338 5.98 -9.29 9.38
CA MET A 338 5.93 -7.97 8.74
C MET A 338 5.38 -6.86 9.64
N ASP A 339 4.77 -7.21 10.76
CA ASP A 339 4.15 -6.25 11.64
C ASP A 339 5.14 -5.24 12.24
N VAL A 340 4.67 -4.02 12.45
CA VAL A 340 5.44 -2.86 12.91
C VAL A 340 4.90 -2.30 14.23
N LEU A 341 3.87 -2.95 14.80
CA LEU A 341 3.26 -2.60 16.07
C LEU A 341 3.73 -3.51 17.21
N CYS A 342 3.71 -2.96 18.43
CA CYS A 342 3.86 -3.76 19.64
C CYS A 342 2.69 -4.74 19.78
N ARG A 343 3.00 -5.97 20.23
CA ARG A 343 2.05 -7.08 20.40
C ARG A 343 1.63 -7.28 21.85
N ALA A 344 1.70 -6.27 22.71
CA ALA A 344 1.11 -6.41 24.04
C ALA A 344 -0.36 -5.96 23.96
N PRO A 345 -1.31 -6.63 24.65
CA PRO A 345 -2.75 -6.43 24.49
C PRO A 345 -3.23 -4.97 24.45
N ASP A 346 -2.59 -4.08 25.23
CA ASP A 346 -2.99 -2.66 25.33
C ASP A 346 -1.90 -1.69 24.84
N CYS A 347 -0.93 -2.20 24.08
CA CYS A 347 0.15 -1.38 23.56
C CYS A 347 0.19 -1.48 22.04
N ARG A 348 -0.16 -0.39 21.37
CA ARG A 348 -0.10 -0.25 19.91
C ARG A 348 1.03 0.66 19.45
N LYS A 349 2.05 0.81 20.30
CA LYS A 349 3.21 1.65 19.98
C LYS A 349 3.87 1.16 18.70
N HIS A 350 3.98 2.05 17.72
CA HIS A 350 4.59 1.74 16.44
C HIS A 350 6.12 1.68 16.58
N SER A 351 6.78 0.97 15.68
CA SER A 351 8.24 0.81 15.72
C SER A 351 8.99 2.15 15.69
N ARG A 352 8.44 3.17 15.01
CA ARG A 352 8.97 4.55 14.95
C ARG A 352 8.92 5.27 16.30
N ASP A 353 7.92 4.97 17.13
CA ASP A 353 7.70 5.63 18.43
C ASP A 353 8.57 5.06 19.56
N THR A 354 9.40 4.07 19.22
CA THR A 354 10.36 3.50 20.16
C THR A 354 11.66 4.31 20.11
N GLN A 355 12.30 4.52 21.25
CA GLN A 355 13.59 5.24 21.33
C GLN A 355 14.66 4.59 20.43
N ALA A 356 14.65 3.26 20.33
CA ALA A 356 15.58 2.52 19.48
C ALA A 356 15.14 2.45 18.01
N GLY A 357 13.96 2.98 17.65
CA GLY A 357 13.25 2.84 16.38
C GLY A 357 13.17 1.39 15.86
N LYS A 358 13.03 0.44 16.79
CA LYS A 358 12.85 -0.99 16.51
C LYS A 358 12.15 -1.65 17.69
N LEU A 359 11.28 -2.61 17.37
CA LEU A 359 10.67 -3.48 18.38
C LEU A 359 11.61 -4.63 18.75
N GLN A 360 11.54 -5.06 19.99
CA GLN A 360 12.25 -6.22 20.54
C GLN A 360 11.49 -7.49 20.20
N LEU A 361 12.15 -8.45 19.55
CA LEU A 361 11.57 -9.77 19.30
C LEU A 361 11.56 -10.59 20.60
N CYS A 362 10.51 -11.39 20.80
CA CYS A 362 10.51 -12.39 21.85
C CYS A 362 11.73 -13.31 21.71
N ALA A 363 12.58 -13.40 22.73
CA ALA A 363 13.77 -14.26 22.74
C ALA A 363 13.43 -15.75 22.52
N GLY A 364 12.18 -16.14 22.83
CA GLY A 364 11.68 -17.48 22.64
C GLY A 364 11.31 -17.81 21.20
N CYS A 365 10.15 -17.31 20.73
CA CYS A 365 9.62 -17.66 19.40
C CYS A 365 10.19 -16.81 18.26
N ARG A 366 10.81 -15.65 18.55
CA ARG A 366 11.34 -14.69 17.57
C ARG A 366 10.33 -14.17 16.53
N VAL A 367 9.03 -14.24 16.83
CA VAL A 367 7.96 -13.74 15.94
C VAL A 367 7.29 -12.50 16.52
N LEU A 368 6.75 -12.59 17.73
CA LEU A 368 6.09 -11.44 18.37
C LEU A 368 7.11 -10.36 18.74
N LYS A 369 6.66 -9.10 18.64
CA LYS A 369 7.45 -7.89 18.78
C LYS A 369 6.90 -7.02 19.89
N TYR A 370 7.77 -6.42 20.68
CA TYR A 370 7.40 -5.58 21.82
C TYR A 370 8.19 -4.28 21.83
N CYS A 371 7.58 -3.16 22.24
CA CYS A 371 8.31 -1.90 22.37
C CYS A 371 9.25 -1.87 23.59
N SER A 372 9.01 -2.72 24.59
CA SER A 372 9.83 -2.85 25.81
C SER A 372 9.76 -4.25 26.44
N ARG A 373 10.64 -4.53 27.41
CA ARG A 373 10.63 -5.79 28.17
C ARG A 373 9.40 -5.87 29.08
N GLU A 374 8.90 -4.74 29.55
CA GLU A 374 7.73 -4.63 30.40
C GLU A 374 6.46 -5.04 29.63
N CYS A 375 6.31 -4.57 28.38
CA CYS A 375 5.24 -5.02 27.49
C CYS A 375 5.30 -6.53 27.22
N GLN A 376 6.51 -7.08 27.02
CA GLN A 376 6.67 -8.53 26.87
C GLN A 376 6.26 -9.29 28.14
N LYS A 377 6.71 -8.85 29.32
CA LYS A 377 6.36 -9.48 30.62
C LYS A 377 4.86 -9.45 30.88
N ARG A 378 4.17 -8.35 30.54
CA ARG A 378 2.71 -8.24 30.67
C ARG A 378 1.99 -9.22 29.77
N HIS A 379 2.34 -9.27 28.48
CA HIS A 379 1.76 -10.24 27.55
C HIS A 379 2.15 -11.69 27.91
N TRP A 380 3.27 -11.93 28.57
CA TRP A 380 3.71 -13.28 28.96
C TRP A 380 2.71 -14.03 29.85
N SER A 381 2.02 -13.30 30.72
CA SER A 381 1.15 -13.87 31.77
C SER A 381 -0.20 -13.16 31.87
N THR A 382 -0.64 -12.49 30.81
CA THR A 382 -1.98 -11.92 30.74
C THR A 382 -3.03 -13.02 30.93
N GLN A 383 -4.16 -12.67 31.55
CA GLN A 383 -5.27 -13.58 31.76
C GLN A 383 -5.90 -14.01 30.42
N TYR A 384 -5.97 -13.08 29.48
CA TYR A 384 -6.57 -13.29 28.15
C TYR A 384 -5.46 -13.43 27.12
N SER A 385 -5.35 -14.61 26.51
CA SER A 385 -4.32 -14.96 25.51
C SER A 385 -2.87 -14.73 26.01
N PRO A 386 -2.39 -15.49 27.03
CA PRO A 386 -1.01 -15.39 27.51
C PRO A 386 0.00 -15.90 26.48
N HIS A 387 1.00 -15.07 26.14
CA HIS A 387 1.99 -15.41 25.12
C HIS A 387 2.75 -16.72 25.43
N LYS A 388 2.96 -17.06 26.70
CA LYS A 388 3.79 -18.19 27.12
C LYS A 388 3.39 -19.53 26.45
N PRO A 389 2.13 -20.00 26.54
CA PRO A 389 1.65 -21.18 25.79
C PRO A 389 1.92 -21.14 24.28
N LEU A 390 1.65 -20.01 23.62
CA LEU A 390 1.91 -19.86 22.19
C LEU A 390 3.42 -19.92 21.90
N CYS A 391 4.24 -19.24 22.71
CA CYS A 391 5.69 -19.18 22.53
C CYS A 391 6.31 -20.58 22.48
N VAL A 392 5.87 -21.48 23.36
CA VAL A 392 6.33 -22.88 23.39
C VAL A 392 5.91 -23.63 22.12
N ARG A 393 4.66 -23.45 21.66
CA ARG A 393 4.17 -24.09 20.43
C ARG A 393 4.89 -23.57 19.19
N LEU A 394 5.10 -22.26 19.08
CA LEU A 394 5.85 -21.66 17.98
C LEU A 394 7.31 -22.15 17.92
N LYS A 395 7.96 -22.34 19.07
CA LYS A 395 9.31 -22.95 19.11
C LYS A 395 9.31 -24.36 18.53
N LYS A 396 8.34 -25.19 18.92
CA LYS A 396 8.17 -26.56 18.40
C LYS A 396 7.91 -26.54 16.90
N LEU A 397 7.02 -25.65 16.44
CA LEU A 397 6.73 -25.44 15.03
C LEU A 397 7.99 -25.06 14.25
N PHE A 398 8.78 -24.08 14.72
CA PHE A 398 9.98 -23.64 13.99
C PHE A 398 11.15 -24.62 14.03
N ALA A 399 11.14 -25.59 14.96
CA ALA A 399 12.09 -26.69 14.92
C ALA A 399 11.86 -27.62 13.72
N VAL A 400 10.62 -27.73 13.23
CA VAL A 400 10.27 -28.58 12.08
C VAL A 400 10.06 -27.80 10.78
N ALA A 401 9.52 -26.59 10.87
CA ALA A 401 9.18 -25.74 9.73
C ALA A 401 9.63 -24.28 9.99
N PRO A 402 10.92 -23.94 9.78
CA PRO A 402 11.40 -22.57 9.97
C PRO A 402 10.66 -21.56 9.08
N LEU A 403 10.35 -20.36 9.62
CA LEU A 403 9.65 -19.31 8.88
C LEU A 403 10.44 -18.75 7.68
N ALA A 404 11.74 -19.04 7.58
CA ALA A 404 12.57 -18.69 6.43
C ALA A 404 12.22 -19.51 5.16
N LEU A 405 11.52 -20.64 5.31
CA LEU A 405 11.04 -21.45 4.18
C LEU A 405 9.99 -20.68 3.38
N LYS A 406 9.98 -20.92 2.06
CA LYS A 406 8.86 -20.51 1.20
C LYS A 406 7.62 -21.32 1.54
N TYR A 407 6.43 -20.77 1.27
CA TYR A 407 5.16 -21.37 1.68
C TYR A 407 4.99 -22.86 1.30
N PRO A 408 5.39 -23.36 0.10
CA PRO A 408 5.17 -24.77 -0.23
C PRO A 408 6.03 -25.69 0.65
N ALA A 409 7.28 -25.28 0.88
CA ALA A 409 8.23 -26.03 1.71
C ALA A 409 7.82 -25.98 3.19
N PHE A 410 7.31 -24.85 3.68
CA PHE A 410 6.79 -24.73 5.04
C PHE A 410 5.59 -25.68 5.26
N VAL A 411 4.63 -25.69 4.33
CA VAL A 411 3.45 -26.57 4.40
C VAL A 411 3.85 -28.04 4.33
N ALA A 412 4.76 -28.40 3.43
CA ALA A 412 5.28 -29.76 3.33
C ALA A 412 5.97 -30.21 4.63
N ALA A 413 6.80 -29.34 5.22
CA ALA A 413 7.48 -29.61 6.49
C ALA A 413 6.50 -29.78 7.65
N CYS A 414 5.42 -28.98 7.71
CA CYS A 414 4.37 -29.15 8.71
C CYS A 414 3.64 -30.49 8.55
N ARG A 415 3.29 -30.88 7.32
CA ARG A 415 2.64 -32.16 7.01
C ARG A 415 3.51 -33.38 7.32
N ALA A 416 4.83 -33.25 7.16
CA ALA A 416 5.80 -34.30 7.50
C ALA A 416 6.18 -34.33 8.99
N SER A 417 5.71 -33.37 9.79
CA SER A 417 6.02 -33.30 11.21
C SER A 417 5.25 -34.35 12.03
N PRO A 418 5.72 -34.70 13.24
CA PRO A 418 4.99 -35.61 14.12
C PRO A 418 3.77 -34.97 14.81
N TYR A 419 3.45 -33.70 14.51
CA TYR A 419 2.35 -32.98 15.16
C TYR A 419 1.03 -33.23 14.44
N ALA A 420 -0.03 -33.50 15.20
CA ALA A 420 -1.38 -33.65 14.68
C ALA A 420 -1.95 -32.31 14.18
N GLU A 421 -3.00 -32.36 13.33
CA GLU A 421 -3.65 -31.15 12.80
C GLU A 421 -4.17 -30.20 13.89
N SER A 422 -4.64 -30.75 15.02
CA SER A 422 -5.10 -29.97 16.18
C SER A 422 -4.02 -29.03 16.74
N PHE A 423 -2.74 -29.43 16.71
CA PHE A 423 -1.62 -28.57 17.13
C PHE A 423 -1.55 -27.29 16.29
N PHE A 424 -1.75 -27.40 14.98
CA PHE A 424 -1.72 -26.25 14.07
C PHE A 424 -2.99 -25.41 14.21
N LYS A 425 -4.15 -26.03 14.46
CA LYS A 425 -5.40 -25.32 14.77
C LYS A 425 -5.28 -24.48 16.03
N GLU A 426 -4.70 -25.03 17.09
CA GLU A 426 -4.43 -24.26 18.32
C GLU A 426 -3.52 -23.06 18.08
N ILE A 427 -2.46 -23.23 17.28
CA ILE A 427 -1.59 -22.11 16.90
C ILE A 427 -2.40 -21.08 16.11
N TYR A 428 -3.15 -21.50 15.10
CA TYR A 428 -3.95 -20.60 14.27
C TYR A 428 -4.95 -19.81 15.10
N HIS A 429 -5.78 -20.48 15.91
CA HIS A 429 -6.79 -19.82 16.75
C HIS A 429 -6.14 -18.84 17.72
N TYR A 430 -5.02 -19.19 18.34
CA TYR A 430 -4.31 -18.25 19.19
C TYR A 430 -3.87 -17.00 18.40
N LEU A 431 -3.29 -17.19 17.21
CA LEU A 431 -2.84 -16.07 16.37
C LEU A 431 -4.00 -15.27 15.77
N GLU A 432 -5.19 -15.83 15.71
CA GLU A 432 -6.43 -15.19 15.28
C GLU A 432 -7.05 -14.37 16.42
N GLU A 433 -7.14 -14.95 17.62
CA GLU A 433 -7.64 -14.30 18.84
C GLU A 433 -6.81 -13.06 19.20
N ASP A 434 -5.47 -13.14 19.18
CA ASP A 434 -4.55 -11.99 19.41
C ASP A 434 -4.81 -10.81 18.46
N VAL A 435 -5.57 -11.05 17.40
CA VAL A 435 -5.92 -10.04 16.40
C VAL A 435 -7.39 -9.62 16.50
N CYS A 436 -8.28 -10.50 16.92
CA CYS A 436 -9.68 -10.19 17.22
C CYS A 436 -9.89 -9.54 18.60
N PHE A 437 -8.93 -9.58 19.54
CA PHE A 437 -8.97 -8.78 20.78
C PHE A 437 -9.03 -7.26 20.52
N GLU A 438 -8.84 -6.81 19.27
CA GLU A 438 -9.19 -5.46 18.81
C GLU A 438 -10.68 -5.10 19.00
N ILE A 439 -11.57 -6.09 19.13
CA ILE A 439 -13.04 -5.89 19.25
C ILE A 439 -13.52 -6.02 20.70
N THR A 440 -12.84 -6.79 21.55
CA THR A 440 -13.39 -7.17 22.85
C THR A 440 -13.01 -6.26 24.00
N ALA A 441 -11.87 -5.58 24.00
CA ALA A 441 -11.48 -4.72 25.14
C ALA A 441 -12.40 -3.49 25.29
N GLU A 442 -12.79 -2.85 24.19
CA GLU A 442 -13.76 -1.74 24.20
C GLU A 442 -15.19 -2.23 24.50
N ALA A 443 -15.58 -3.40 24.00
CA ALA A 443 -16.87 -4.03 24.30
C ALA A 443 -16.96 -4.53 25.76
N LEU A 444 -15.86 -5.01 26.34
CA LEU A 444 -15.76 -5.39 27.75
C LEU A 444 -15.80 -4.16 28.66
N ALA A 445 -15.08 -3.09 28.31
CA ALA A 445 -15.15 -1.82 29.06
C ALA A 445 -16.54 -1.17 28.98
N HIS A 446 -17.26 -1.29 27.86
CA HIS A 446 -18.65 -0.85 27.76
C HIS A 446 -19.61 -1.74 28.56
N ALA A 447 -19.38 -3.05 28.61
CA ALA A 447 -20.19 -3.97 29.42
C ALA A 447 -19.97 -3.75 30.92
N GLU A 448 -18.74 -3.49 31.36
CA GLU A 448 -18.39 -3.17 32.76
C GLU A 448 -18.86 -1.77 33.20
N ALA A 449 -19.15 -0.86 32.27
CA ALA A 449 -19.70 0.47 32.57
C ALA A 449 -21.24 0.53 32.55
N LEU A 450 -21.89 -0.56 32.11
CA LEU A 450 -23.35 -0.72 32.10
C LEU A 450 -23.87 -1.56 33.28
N ASP A 451 -22.96 -2.14 34.07
CA ASP A 451 -23.20 -2.66 35.43
C ASP A 451 -22.76 -1.62 36.48
#